data_AF-A0A838RP81-F1
#
_entry.id   AF-A0A838RP81-F1
#
_cell.length_a   1.000
_cell.length_b   1.000
_cell.length_c   1.000
_cell.angle_alpha   90.00
_cell.angle_beta   90.00
_cell.angle_gamma   90.00
#
_symmetry.space_group_name_H-M   'P 1'
#
loop_
_entity.id
_entity.type
_entity.pdbx_description
1 polymer ?
#
loop_
_entity_poly.entity_id
_entity_poly.type
_entity_poly.pdbx_seq_one_letter_code
_entity_poly.pdbx_strand_id
1 'polypeptide(L)'
;MSKPVLNQMTVGATIGDAITDHAFIIRRWLREWGFESEIYAEHIHPSLSKEVRSALTYRPGREEKTLILHHSTGSPLIDRLLELPVEFLMVYHNITPA
;
A
#
# COMPACT_ATOMS: atom_id res chain seq x y z
N MET A 1 3.11 -16.11 -18.91
CA MET A 1 1.96 -15.61 -18.12
C MET A 1 2.40 -14.30 -17.49
N SER A 2 1.54 -13.28 -17.44
CA SER A 2 1.85 -12.04 -16.71
C SER A 2 2.02 -12.34 -15.22
N LYS A 3 2.91 -11.64 -14.54
CA LYS A 3 3.07 -11.78 -13.09
C LYS A 3 1.78 -11.31 -12.38
N PRO A 4 1.33 -11.98 -11.31
CA PRO A 4 0.23 -11.47 -10.52
C PRO A 4 0.62 -10.13 -9.86
N VAL A 5 -0.34 -9.22 -9.73
CA VAL A 5 -0.13 -7.89 -9.13
C VAL A 5 -0.75 -7.88 -7.74
N LEU A 6 0.01 -7.42 -6.73
CA LEU A 6 -0.52 -7.13 -5.41
C LEU A 6 0.19 -5.91 -4.84
N ASN A 7 -0.45 -4.76 -5.01
CA ASN A 7 0.07 -3.48 -4.54
C ASN A 7 -0.31 -3.22 -3.08
N GLN A 8 0.31 -2.19 -2.50
CA GLN A 8 0.11 -1.78 -1.12
C GLN A 8 -0.21 -0.29 -1.06
N MET A 9 -1.09 0.11 -0.14
CA MET A 9 -1.53 1.49 0.07
C MET A 9 -1.37 1.88 1.54
N THR A 10 -0.80 3.05 1.80
CA THR A 10 -0.67 3.66 3.13
C THR A 10 -0.99 5.16 3.06
N VAL A 11 -1.35 5.78 4.18
CA VAL A 11 -1.55 7.25 4.23
C VAL A 11 -0.20 7.98 4.14
N GLY A 12 0.80 7.51 4.89
CA GLY A 12 2.12 8.13 4.95
C GLY A 12 3.25 7.15 4.67
N ALA A 13 4.31 7.64 4.05
CA ALA A 13 5.57 6.93 3.85
C ALA A 13 6.76 7.81 4.26
N THR A 14 7.43 7.43 5.35
CA THR A 14 8.60 8.15 5.90
C THR A 14 9.66 7.16 6.39
N ILE A 15 10.94 7.55 6.34
CA ILE A 15 12.02 6.72 6.88
C ILE A 15 11.86 6.55 8.40
N GLY A 16 11.98 5.32 8.89
CA GLY A 16 11.89 4.99 10.32
C GLY A 16 10.46 4.89 10.85
N ASP A 17 9.46 5.01 9.98
CA ASP A 17 8.06 4.71 10.30
C ASP A 17 7.81 3.20 10.20
N ALA A 18 7.23 2.60 11.25
CA ALA A 18 7.02 1.16 11.33
C ALA A 18 6.07 0.62 10.25
N ILE A 19 5.07 1.42 9.83
CA ILE A 19 4.14 1.04 8.76
C ILE A 19 4.88 0.98 7.43
N THR A 20 5.69 1.99 7.15
CA THR A 20 6.53 2.09 5.96
C THR A 20 7.51 0.91 5.88
N ASP A 21 8.20 0.61 6.98
CA ASP A 21 9.13 -0.52 7.05
C ASP A 21 8.40 -1.86 6.85
N HIS A 22 7.22 -2.04 7.45
CA HIS A 22 6.40 -3.24 7.25
C HIS A 22 5.97 -3.39 5.79
N ALA A 23 5.52 -2.31 5.14
CA ALA A 23 5.16 -2.33 3.72
C ALA A 23 6.35 -2.72 2.82
N PHE A 24 7.57 -2.25 3.15
CA PHE A 24 8.78 -2.66 2.43
C PHE A 24 9.11 -4.15 2.61
N ILE A 25 8.94 -4.69 3.81
CA ILE A 25 9.14 -6.13 4.08
C ILE A 25 8.16 -6.97 3.27
N ILE A 26 6.87 -6.62 3.29
CA ILE A 26 5.84 -7.30 2.50
C ILE A 26 6.15 -7.20 1.00
N ARG A 27 6.52 -6.01 0.51
CA ARG A 27 6.87 -5.81 -0.91
C ARG A 27 8.01 -6.73 -1.33
N ARG A 28 9.04 -6.85 -0.49
CA ARG A 28 10.18 -7.74 -0.75
C ARG A 28 9.70 -9.19 -0.89
N TRP A 29 8.93 -9.70 0.07
CA TRP A 29 8.43 -11.07 0.04
C TRP A 29 7.50 -11.33 -1.16
N LEU A 30 6.60 -10.40 -1.47
CA LEU A 30 5.73 -10.52 -2.65
C LEU A 30 6.56 -10.62 -3.94
N ARG A 31 7.58 -9.78 -4.09
CA ARG A 31 8.48 -9.82 -5.25
C ARG A 31 9.29 -11.12 -5.31
N GLU A 32 9.76 -11.63 -4.16
CA GLU A 32 10.43 -12.94 -4.06
C GLU A 32 9.50 -14.10 -4.45
N TRP A 33 8.21 -13.99 -4.18
CA TRP A 33 7.18 -14.95 -4.59
C TRP A 33 6.67 -14.78 -6.02
N GLY A 34 7.23 -13.82 -6.77
CA GLY A 34 6.93 -13.63 -8.20
C GLY A 34 5.81 -12.64 -8.51
N PHE A 35 5.32 -11.88 -7.53
CA PHE A 35 4.36 -10.80 -7.75
C PHE A 35 5.05 -9.53 -8.27
N GLU A 36 4.29 -8.73 -9.01
CA GLU A 36 4.55 -7.30 -9.12
C GLU A 36 3.90 -6.59 -7.93
N SER A 37 4.68 -5.77 -7.23
CA SER A 37 4.22 -5.08 -6.02
C SER A 37 4.92 -3.74 -5.87
N GLU A 38 4.13 -2.69 -5.83
CA GLU A 38 4.50 -1.31 -5.57
C GLU A 38 3.82 -0.82 -4.29
N ILE A 39 4.40 0.22 -3.66
CA ILE A 39 3.83 0.89 -2.50
C ILE A 39 3.34 2.26 -2.94
N TYR A 40 2.12 2.59 -2.55
CA TYR A 40 1.49 3.88 -2.80
C TYR A 40 1.20 4.60 -1.49
N ALA A 41 1.42 5.93 -1.48
CA ALA A 41 1.09 6.76 -0.34
C ALA A 41 0.56 8.15 -0.71
N GLU A 42 -0.27 8.72 0.15
CA GLU A 42 -0.75 10.10 0.02
C GLU A 42 0.36 11.11 0.37
N HIS A 43 1.04 10.89 1.49
CA HIS A 43 2.16 11.71 1.93
C HIS A 43 3.46 10.92 1.84
N ILE A 44 4.41 11.39 1.03
CA ILE A 44 5.68 10.72 0.78
C ILE A 44 6.81 11.67 1.20
N HIS A 45 7.64 11.23 2.14
CA HIS A 45 8.86 11.94 2.47
C HIS A 45 9.80 11.97 1.24
N PRO A 46 10.45 13.10 0.91
CA PRO A 46 11.24 13.23 -0.33
C PRO A 46 12.30 12.13 -0.55
N SER A 47 12.88 11.62 0.54
CA SER A 47 13.87 10.53 0.48
C SER A 47 13.31 9.20 -0.04
N LEU A 48 11.99 9.00 -0.04
CA LEU A 48 11.32 7.79 -0.51
C LEU A 48 10.66 7.95 -1.89
N SER A 49 10.83 9.11 -2.54
CA SER A 49 10.19 9.43 -3.84
C SER A 49 10.51 8.45 -4.98
N LYS A 50 11.62 7.70 -4.88
CA LYS A 50 12.00 6.66 -5.85
C LYS A 50 11.44 5.27 -5.51
N GLU A 51 11.01 5.07 -4.28
CA GLU A 51 10.60 3.79 -3.73
C GLU A 51 9.08 3.68 -3.55
N VAL A 52 8.41 4.81 -3.35
CA VAL A 52 6.98 4.92 -3.08
C VAL A 52 6.34 5.84 -4.10
N ARG A 53 5.18 5.44 -4.63
CA ARG A 53 4.43 6.18 -5.65
C ARG A 53 3.31 6.98 -5.00
N SER A 54 2.90 8.08 -5.64
CA SER A 54 1.74 8.84 -5.17
C SER A 54 0.46 8.01 -5.31
N ALA A 55 -0.34 7.95 -4.25
CA ALA A 55 -1.64 7.29 -4.24
C ALA A 55 -2.58 7.79 -5.36
N LEU A 56 -2.44 9.05 -5.78
CA LEU A 56 -3.24 9.63 -6.87
C LEU A 56 -2.96 9.00 -8.24
N THR A 57 -1.83 8.30 -8.40
CA THR A 57 -1.43 7.62 -9.63
C THR A 57 -1.89 6.17 -9.69
N TYR A 58 -2.39 5.62 -8.57
CA TYR A 58 -2.85 4.24 -8.53
C TYR A 58 -4.09 4.05 -9.39
N ARG A 59 -4.03 3.09 -10.31
CA ARG A 59 -5.15 2.66 -11.14
C ARG A 59 -5.11 1.13 -11.17
N PRO A 60 -6.10 0.43 -10.60
CA PRO A 60 -6.09 -1.02 -10.59
C PRO A 60 -6.13 -1.56 -12.03
N GLY A 61 -5.24 -2.49 -12.33
CA GLY A 61 -5.31 -3.25 -13.58
C GLY A 61 -6.58 -4.11 -13.63
N ARG A 62 -7.01 -4.52 -14.84
CA ARG A 62 -8.21 -5.37 -15.02
C ARG A 62 -8.17 -6.66 -14.20
N GLU A 63 -7.00 -7.25 -14.04
CA GLU A 63 -6.78 -8.50 -13.29
C GLU A 63 -6.32 -8.26 -11.84
N GLU A 64 -6.11 -7.01 -11.44
CA GLU A 64 -5.73 -6.62 -10.08
C GLU A 64 -6.99 -6.45 -9.24
N LYS A 65 -7.44 -7.56 -8.64
CA LYS A 65 -8.68 -7.59 -7.85
C LYS A 65 -8.47 -7.25 -6.38
N THR A 66 -7.23 -7.12 -5.93
CA THR A 66 -6.91 -7.05 -4.49
C THR A 66 -5.83 -6.00 -4.23
N LEU A 67 -5.99 -5.26 -3.14
CA LEU A 67 -5.05 -4.23 -2.68
C LEU A 67 -4.79 -4.40 -1.18
N ILE A 68 -3.52 -4.38 -0.77
CA ILE A 68 -3.18 -4.35 0.66
C ILE A 68 -3.35 -2.92 1.17
N LEU A 69 -4.15 -2.72 2.21
CA LEU A 69 -4.37 -1.42 2.82
C LEU A 69 -3.79 -1.40 4.24
N HIS A 70 -2.75 -0.60 4.44
CA HIS A 70 -2.20 -0.29 5.76
C HIS A 70 -3.03 0.81 6.41
N HIS A 71 -3.95 0.44 7.28
CA HIS A 71 -4.84 1.37 7.96
C HIS A 71 -4.34 1.68 9.38
N SER A 72 -3.98 2.92 9.63
CA SER A 72 -3.52 3.41 10.95
C SER A 72 -4.29 4.64 11.44
N THR A 73 -4.67 5.53 10.51
CA THR A 73 -5.45 6.73 10.82
C THR A 73 -6.52 6.95 9.75
N GLY A 74 -7.53 7.76 10.08
CA GLY A 74 -8.51 8.22 9.11
C GLY A 74 -7.86 9.17 8.09
N SER A 75 -8.14 8.97 6.80
CA SER A 75 -7.71 9.86 5.72
C SER A 75 -8.79 9.92 4.62
N PRO A 76 -8.99 11.08 3.97
CA PRO A 76 -9.82 11.18 2.75
C PRO A 76 -9.39 10.26 1.62
N LEU A 77 -8.14 9.77 1.64
CA LEU A 77 -7.67 8.72 0.73
C LEU A 77 -8.56 7.48 0.81
N ILE A 78 -9.01 7.10 2.02
CA ILE A 78 -9.82 5.90 2.23
C ILE A 78 -11.14 5.99 1.46
N ASP A 79 -11.82 7.15 1.52
CA ASP A 79 -13.09 7.35 0.80
C ASP A 79 -12.92 7.13 -0.71
N ARG A 80 -11.83 7.63 -1.30
CA ARG A 80 -11.51 7.41 -2.71
C ARG A 80 -11.18 5.96 -3.05
N LEU A 81 -10.51 5.26 -2.14
CA LEU A 81 -10.18 3.85 -2.33
C LEU A 81 -11.44 2.99 -2.33
N LEU A 82 -12.41 3.29 -1.46
CA LEU A 82 -13.66 2.54 -1.36
C LEU A 82 -14.52 2.60 -2.64
N GLU A 83 -14.26 3.55 -3.53
CA GLU A 83 -14.90 3.65 -4.85
C GLU A 83 -14.26 2.71 -5.91
N LEU A 84 -13.08 2.13 -5.62
CA LEU A 84 -12.37 1.27 -6.57
C LEU A 84 -12.91 -0.16 -6.56
N PRO A 85 -12.89 -0.86 -7.72
CA PRO A 85 -13.37 -2.23 -7.84
C PRO A 85 -12.32 -3.25 -7.36
N VAL A 86 -11.79 -3.07 -6.14
CA VAL A 86 -10.80 -3.94 -5.52
C VAL A 86 -11.23 -4.39 -4.12
N GLU A 87 -10.83 -5.60 -3.75
CA GLU A 87 -10.97 -6.11 -2.39
C GLU A 87 -9.76 -5.69 -1.54
N PHE A 88 -10.02 -5.29 -0.30
CA PHE A 88 -8.97 -4.83 0.61
C PHE A 88 -8.46 -5.95 1.51
N LEU A 89 -7.17 -6.24 1.42
CA LEU A 89 -6.44 -6.97 2.47
C LEU A 89 -5.96 -5.95 3.50
N MET A 90 -6.70 -5.82 4.60
CA MET A 90 -6.41 -4.78 5.58
C MET A 90 -5.34 -5.23 6.57
N VAL A 91 -4.28 -4.43 6.68
CA VAL A 91 -3.31 -4.49 7.77
C VAL A 91 -3.63 -3.33 8.70
N TYR A 92 -4.32 -3.62 9.80
CA TYR A 92 -4.68 -2.63 10.79
C TYR A 92 -3.51 -2.41 11.76
N HIS A 93 -3.07 -1.17 11.88
CA HIS A 93 -1.86 -0.79 12.63
C HIS A 93 -2.16 -0.10 13.97
N ASN A 94 -3.38 -0.24 14.52
CA ASN A 94 -3.65 0.24 15.89
C ASN A 94 -3.77 -0.92 16.87
N ILE A 95 -2.90 -0.90 17.88
CA ILE A 95 -3.11 -1.66 19.12
C ILE A 95 -3.62 -0.69 20.17
N THR A 96 -4.81 -0.97 20.72
CA THR A 96 -5.14 -0.80 22.15
C THR A 96 -6.45 -1.53 22.46
N PRO A 97 -6.54 -2.27 23.58
CA PRO A 97 -6.36 -1.70 24.91
C PRO A 97 -5.45 -2.47 25.89
N ALA A 98 -4.82 -1.69 26.78
CA ALA A 98 -5.00 -1.85 28.22
C ALA A 98 -5.76 -0.62 28.73
#